data_AF-A0A640WEM3-F1
#
_entry.id   AF-A0A640WEM3-F1
#
_cell.length_a   1.000
_cell.length_b   1.000
_cell.length_c   1.000
_cell.angle_alpha   90.00
_cell.angle_beta   90.00
_cell.angle_gamma   90.00
#
_symmetry.space_group_name_H-M   'P 1'
#
loop_
_entity.id
_entity.type
_entity.pdbx_description
1 polymer ?
#
loop_
_entity_poly.entity_id
_entity_poly.type
_entity_poly.pdbx_seq_one_letter_code
_entity_poly.pdbx_strand_id
1 'polypeptide(L)'
;MRRSSPDGLPLSENDDRASCRHTTALQRFYYASHQVAIAYDVHICEAGVPDVDTIYGACPRHEGERLAAYHPSFHVPGKNHTVIITDCRFGEENLAKAWMADRIRQLILSRRSQWLPPARYRRQC
;
A
#
# COMPACT_ATOMS: atom_id res chain seq x y z
N MET A 1 17.57 -65.37 -39.01
CA MET A 1 17.72 -65.88 -37.63
C MET A 1 17.01 -64.92 -36.68
N ARG A 2 16.33 -65.45 -35.65
CA ARG A 2 15.32 -64.80 -34.79
C ARG A 2 15.90 -63.92 -33.65
N ARG A 3 14.98 -63.18 -32.99
CA ARG A 3 14.91 -62.71 -31.57
C ARG A 3 15.55 -61.33 -31.27
N SER A 4 14.98 -60.38 -30.51
CA SER A 4 13.71 -60.18 -29.77
C SER A 4 13.62 -58.70 -29.31
N SER A 5 12.42 -58.10 -29.18
CA SER A 5 12.09 -56.98 -28.25
C SER A 5 11.67 -57.57 -26.87
N PRO A 6 11.55 -56.86 -25.70
CA PRO A 6 11.03 -55.49 -25.49
C PRO A 6 11.58 -54.66 -24.28
N ASP A 7 10.92 -53.52 -24.01
CA ASP A 7 10.78 -52.75 -22.75
C ASP A 7 11.84 -51.72 -22.27
N GLY A 8 11.35 -50.48 -22.06
CA GLY A 8 11.98 -49.47 -21.20
C GLY A 8 11.74 -48.00 -21.60
N LEU A 9 10.53 -47.46 -21.38
CA LEU A 9 10.27 -46.02 -21.19
C LEU A 9 10.16 -45.76 -19.66
N PRO A 10 10.56 -44.59 -19.12
CA PRO A 10 9.71 -43.41 -19.25
C PRO A 10 10.43 -42.06 -19.41
N LEU A 11 9.61 -41.07 -19.76
CA LEU A 11 9.86 -39.64 -19.76
C LEU A 11 10.74 -39.18 -18.60
N SER A 12 11.75 -38.36 -18.89
CA SER A 12 12.26 -37.40 -17.91
C SER A 12 11.69 -36.03 -18.26
N GLU A 13 10.50 -35.79 -17.70
CA GLU A 13 10.03 -34.46 -17.36
C GLU A 13 11.07 -33.84 -16.42
N ASN A 14 11.85 -32.90 -16.91
CA ASN A 14 12.47 -31.89 -16.07
C ASN A 14 12.08 -30.54 -16.68
N ASP A 15 10.81 -30.20 -16.45
CA ASP A 15 10.42 -29.11 -15.56
C ASP A 15 11.46 -28.00 -15.36
N ASP A 16 12.00 -27.45 -16.45
CA ASP A 16 12.30 -26.03 -16.51
C ASP A 16 10.97 -25.28 -16.56
N ARG A 17 10.21 -25.43 -15.47
CA ARG A 17 9.27 -24.45 -14.97
C ARG A 17 10.08 -23.17 -14.99
N ALA A 18 9.87 -22.39 -16.05
CA ALA A 18 10.06 -20.97 -16.03
C ALA A 18 9.42 -20.53 -14.72
N SER A 19 10.28 -20.34 -13.70
CA SER A 19 9.92 -19.68 -12.48
C SER A 19 9.61 -18.29 -13.00
N CYS A 20 8.34 -18.09 -13.38
CA CYS A 20 7.71 -16.82 -13.53
C CYS A 20 7.87 -16.21 -12.15
N ARG A 21 9.04 -15.62 -11.91
CA ARG A 21 9.24 -14.63 -10.88
C ARG A 21 8.23 -13.58 -11.27
N HIS A 22 7.04 -13.68 -10.70
CA HIS A 22 6.12 -12.57 -10.61
C HIS A 22 6.89 -11.54 -9.78
N THR A 23 7.81 -10.81 -10.40
CA THR A 23 8.23 -9.50 -9.93
C THR A 23 6.95 -8.69 -9.99
N THR A 24 6.18 -8.73 -8.91
CA THR A 24 5.01 -7.90 -8.75
C THR A 24 5.55 -6.47 -8.80
N ALA A 25 5.40 -5.84 -9.96
CA ALA A 25 5.84 -4.47 -10.14
C ALA A 25 5.15 -3.62 -9.07
N LEU A 26 5.91 -2.77 -8.37
CA LEU A 26 5.37 -1.85 -7.37
C LEU A 26 4.22 -1.05 -7.99
N GLN A 27 3.00 -1.23 -7.47
CA GLN A 27 1.83 -0.54 -8.01
C GLN A 27 1.70 0.84 -7.37
N ARG A 28 1.55 1.88 -8.20
CA ARG A 28 1.37 3.26 -7.74
C ARG A 28 -0.07 3.72 -7.96
N PHE A 29 -0.64 4.29 -6.92
CA PHE A 29 -1.99 4.87 -6.92
C PHE A 29 -1.91 6.35 -6.55
N TYR A 30 -2.79 7.15 -7.15
CA TYR A 30 -2.77 8.60 -7.03
C TYR A 30 -4.11 9.09 -6.51
N TYR A 31 -4.06 9.92 -5.48
CA TYR A 31 -5.25 10.48 -4.84
C TYR A 31 -5.05 11.98 -4.56
N ALA A 32 -6.16 12.71 -4.48
CA ALA A 32 -6.15 14.05 -3.93
C ALA A 32 -6.19 14.00 -2.39
N SER A 33 -5.77 15.08 -1.73
CA SER A 33 -5.68 15.20 -0.28
C SER A 33 -7.01 14.98 0.45
N HIS A 34 -8.12 15.41 -0.15
CA HIS A 34 -9.46 15.18 0.38
C HIS A 34 -9.91 13.70 0.28
N GLN A 35 -9.22 12.88 -0.52
CA GLN A 35 -9.49 11.46 -0.72
C GLN A 35 -8.62 10.55 0.17
N VAL A 36 -7.83 11.11 1.09
CA VAL A 36 -6.96 10.33 2.00
C VAL A 36 -7.75 9.27 2.78
N ALA A 37 -9.00 9.58 3.17
CA ALA A 37 -9.87 8.60 3.85
C ALA A 37 -10.19 7.39 2.95
N ILE A 38 -10.49 7.62 1.68
CA ILE A 38 -10.76 6.56 0.70
C ILE A 38 -9.49 5.74 0.48
N ALA A 39 -8.35 6.39 0.29
CA ALA A 39 -7.09 5.71 0.09
C ALA A 39 -6.70 4.83 1.30
N TYR A 40 -6.95 5.31 2.51
CA TYR A 40 -6.76 4.53 3.73
C TYR A 40 -7.66 3.29 3.75
N ASP A 41 -8.94 3.43 3.46
CA ASP A 41 -9.89 2.31 3.47
C ASP A 41 -9.57 1.25 2.43
N VAL A 42 -9.19 1.68 1.22
CA VAL A 42 -8.92 0.78 0.08
C VAL A 42 -7.58 0.08 0.25
N HIS A 43 -6.54 0.80 0.65
CA HIS A 43 -5.17 0.29 0.60
C HIS A 43 -4.65 -0.18 1.95
N ILE A 44 -4.91 0.56 3.03
CA ILE A 44 -4.37 0.25 4.37
C ILE A 44 -5.28 -0.71 5.12
N CYS A 45 -6.60 -0.53 5.04
CA CYS A 45 -7.52 -1.43 5.71
C CYS A 45 -7.79 -2.71 4.91
N GLU A 46 -7.92 -3.81 5.64
CA GLU A 46 -8.47 -5.07 5.15
C GLU A 46 -9.43 -5.62 6.21
N ALA A 47 -10.68 -5.88 5.82
CA ALA A 47 -11.75 -6.26 6.75
C ALA A 47 -11.89 -5.32 7.98
N GLY A 48 -11.59 -4.03 7.81
CA GLY A 48 -11.64 -3.02 8.88
C GLY A 48 -10.42 -2.98 9.81
N VAL A 49 -9.42 -3.85 9.59
CA VAL A 49 -8.15 -3.87 10.33
C VAL A 49 -7.08 -3.14 9.50
N PRO A 50 -6.43 -2.10 10.04
CA PRO A 50 -5.35 -1.42 9.33
C PRO A 50 -4.04 -2.23 9.34
N ASP A 51 -3.35 -2.26 8.21
CA ASP A 51 -2.01 -2.81 8.07
C ASP A 51 -1.00 -1.98 8.89
N VAL A 52 -0.46 -2.60 9.94
CA VAL A 52 0.50 -1.98 10.88
C VAL A 52 1.88 -1.76 10.28
N ASP A 53 2.20 -2.48 9.21
CA ASP A 53 3.47 -2.39 8.50
C ASP A 53 3.45 -1.27 7.44
N THR A 54 2.37 -0.49 7.37
CA THR A 54 2.28 0.67 6.48
C THR A 54 3.38 1.68 6.79
N ILE A 55 4.19 1.99 5.77
CA ILE A 55 5.32 2.93 5.87
C ILE A 55 4.92 4.27 5.28
N TYR A 56 4.98 5.34 6.09
CA TYR A 56 4.79 6.71 5.61
C TYR A 56 6.05 7.23 4.94
N GLY A 57 5.89 7.81 3.75
CA GLY A 57 6.99 8.21 2.88
C GLY A 57 6.73 9.53 2.18
N ALA A 58 7.68 9.90 1.34
CA ALA A 58 7.56 11.03 0.44
C ALA A 58 8.01 10.61 -0.96
N CYS A 59 7.18 10.90 -1.97
CA CYS A 59 7.52 10.66 -3.36
C CYS A 59 8.13 11.94 -3.96
N PRO A 60 9.38 11.92 -4.44
CA PRO A 60 9.99 13.08 -5.06
C PRO A 60 9.27 13.42 -6.38
N ARG A 61 9.01 14.70 -6.60
CA ARG A 61 8.54 15.26 -7.87
C ARG A 61 9.69 15.99 -8.53
N HIS A 62 10.05 15.55 -9.72
CA HIS A 62 11.04 16.23 -10.54
C HIS A 62 10.36 17.17 -11.54
N GLU A 63 11.00 18.30 -11.80
CA GLU A 63 10.66 19.22 -12.88
C GLU A 63 11.92 19.40 -13.74
N GLY A 64 11.96 18.66 -14.86
CA GLY A 64 13.23 18.40 -15.56
C GLY A 64 14.17 17.58 -14.68
N GLU A 65 15.42 18.02 -14.57
CA GLU A 65 16.47 17.35 -13.79
C GLU A 65 16.50 17.77 -12.31
N ARG A 66 15.69 18.76 -11.92
CA ARG A 66 15.69 19.29 -10.56
C ARG A 66 14.56 18.69 -9.75
N LEU A 67 14.87 18.33 -8.51
CA LEU A 67 13.85 18.05 -7.52
C LEU A 67 13.06 19.32 -7.23
N ALA A 68 11.76 19.30 -7.51
CA ALA A 68 10.89 20.46 -7.35
C ALA A 68 10.18 20.45 -5.99
N ALA A 69 9.72 19.28 -5.55
CA ALA A 69 8.99 19.11 -4.29
C ALA A 69 8.89 17.63 -3.89
N TYR A 70 8.36 17.41 -2.70
CA TYR A 70 7.97 16.10 -2.18
C TYR A 70 6.44 16.00 -2.08
N HIS A 71 5.89 14.92 -2.63
CA HIS A 71 4.50 14.52 -2.42
C HIS A 71 4.39 13.59 -1.22
N PRO A 72 3.43 13.79 -0.31
CA PRO A 72 3.13 12.82 0.74
C PRO A 72 2.75 11.48 0.13
N SER A 73 3.21 10.39 0.74
CA SER A 73 2.93 9.04 0.26
C SER A 73 2.91 8.03 1.39
N PHE A 74 2.33 6.85 1.13
CA PHE A 74 2.50 5.70 2.01
C PHE A 74 2.67 4.43 1.18
N HIS A 75 3.41 3.47 1.72
CA HIS A 75 3.61 2.16 1.13
C HIS A 75 2.99 1.10 2.03
N VAL A 76 2.28 0.16 1.42
CA VAL A 76 1.66 -0.99 2.10
C VAL A 76 2.42 -2.25 1.65
N PRO A 77 3.38 -2.75 2.45
CA PRO A 77 4.26 -3.85 2.04
C PRO A 77 3.49 -5.12 1.69
N GLY A 78 2.47 -5.47 2.49
CA GLY A 78 1.65 -6.68 2.27
C GLY A 78 0.94 -6.71 0.92
N LYS A 79 0.66 -5.54 0.33
CA LYS A 79 0.01 -5.41 -0.98
C LYS A 79 0.96 -4.92 -2.09
N ASN A 80 2.20 -4.60 -1.75
CA ASN A 80 3.16 -3.95 -2.65
C ASN A 80 2.57 -2.71 -3.38
N HIS A 81 1.80 -1.91 -2.63
CA HIS A 81 1.13 -0.70 -3.13
C HIS A 81 1.85 0.54 -2.60
N THR A 82 1.99 1.56 -3.44
CA THR A 82 2.38 2.91 -3.01
C THR A 82 1.29 3.90 -3.40
N VAL A 83 0.78 4.62 -2.42
CA VAL A 83 -0.19 5.69 -2.62
C VAL A 83 0.51 7.04 -2.55
N ILE A 84 0.21 7.94 -3.49
CA ILE A 84 0.81 9.27 -3.60
C ILE A 84 -0.30 10.32 -3.61
N ILE A 85 -0.14 11.37 -2.78
CA ILE A 85 -1.06 12.51 -2.73
C ILE A 85 -0.55 13.64 -3.62
N THR A 86 -1.27 13.93 -4.69
CA THR A 86 -0.75 14.72 -5.82
C THR A 86 -0.96 16.23 -5.72
N ASP A 87 -1.95 16.67 -4.94
CA ASP A 87 -2.32 18.09 -4.75
C ASP A 87 -1.60 18.74 -3.55
N CYS A 88 -0.95 17.96 -2.70
CA CYS A 88 -0.12 18.44 -1.60
C CYS A 88 1.37 18.33 -1.94
N ARG A 89 2.14 19.38 -1.63
CA ARG A 89 3.57 19.49 -1.96
C ARG A 89 4.33 20.14 -0.82
N PHE A 90 5.53 19.64 -0.55
CA PHE A 90 6.41 20.13 0.51
C PHE A 90 7.82 20.35 -0.03
N GLY A 91 8.50 21.38 0.48
CA GLY A 91 9.91 21.62 0.15
C GLY A 91 10.86 20.62 0.83
N GLU A 92 10.41 19.99 1.91
CA GLU A 92 11.21 19.03 2.68
C GLU A 92 10.54 17.65 2.73
N GLU A 93 11.36 16.61 2.62
CA GLU A 93 10.92 15.22 2.66
C GLU A 93 10.23 14.87 3.99
N ASN A 94 10.83 15.32 5.09
CA ASN A 94 10.32 15.03 6.44
C ASN A 94 8.96 15.69 6.69
N LEU A 95 8.71 16.87 6.13
CA LEU A 95 7.41 17.54 6.22
C LEU A 95 6.33 16.77 5.45
N ALA A 96 6.64 16.26 4.25
CA ALA A 96 5.71 15.42 3.49
C ALA A 96 5.37 14.12 4.23
N LYS A 97 6.37 13.46 4.84
CA LYS A 97 6.17 12.26 5.67
C LYS A 97 5.31 12.55 6.89
N ALA A 98 5.65 13.58 7.65
CA ALA A 98 4.93 13.98 8.86
C ALA A 98 3.47 14.33 8.54
N TRP A 99 3.23 15.09 7.46
CA TRP A 99 1.88 15.42 7.02
C TRP A 99 1.04 14.16 6.73
N MET A 100 1.61 13.16 6.05
CA MET A 100 0.88 11.92 5.78
C MET A 100 0.54 11.17 7.07
N ALA A 101 1.53 11.00 7.96
CA ALA A 101 1.34 10.31 9.24
C ALA A 101 0.26 11.01 10.09
N ASP A 102 0.30 12.35 10.16
CA ASP A 102 -0.69 13.15 10.89
C ASP A 102 -2.08 13.03 10.30
N ARG A 103 -2.21 13.02 8.96
CA ARG A 103 -3.52 12.86 8.32
C ARG A 103 -4.15 11.50 8.61
N ILE A 104 -3.38 10.42 8.53
CA ILE A 104 -3.88 9.09 8.88
C ILE A 104 -4.19 9.00 10.38
N ARG A 105 -3.35 9.58 11.25
CA ARG A 105 -3.62 9.64 12.69
C ARG A 105 -4.93 10.38 12.99
N GLN A 106 -5.14 11.54 12.39
CA GLN A 106 -6.39 12.31 12.53
C GLN A 106 -7.60 11.48 12.08
N LEU A 107 -7.50 10.81 10.93
CA LEU A 107 -8.57 9.94 10.42
C LEU A 107 -8.94 8.83 11.42
N ILE A 108 -7.94 8.12 11.95
CA ILE A 108 -8.14 7.06 12.94
C ILE A 108 -8.81 7.61 14.21
N LEU A 109 -8.34 8.75 14.72
CA LEU A 109 -8.91 9.38 15.91
C LEU A 109 -10.36 9.83 15.67
N SER A 110 -10.64 10.49 14.55
CA SER A 110 -12.00 10.93 14.20
C SER A 110 -12.97 9.76 14.10
N ARG A 111 -12.54 8.62 13.58
CA ARG A 111 -13.36 7.40 13.54
C ARG A 111 -13.60 6.84 14.93
N ARG A 112 -12.58 6.74 15.79
CA ARG A 112 -12.77 6.28 17.18
C ARG A 112 -13.78 7.14 17.94
N SER A 113 -13.77 8.45 17.73
CA SER A 113 -14.74 9.37 18.36
C SER A 113 -16.18 9.17 17.89
N GLN A 114 -16.40 8.70 16.65
CA GLN A 114 -17.76 8.40 16.15
C GLN A 114 -18.33 7.10 16.72
N TRP A 115 -17.48 6.17 17.13
CA TRP A 115 -17.89 4.88 17.72
C TRP A 115 -18.25 4.99 19.21
N LEU A 116 -17.85 6.06 19.88
CA LEU A 116 -18.31 6.33 21.22
C LEU A 116 -19.74 6.87 21.14
N PRO A 117 -20.74 6.24 21.80
CA PRO A 117 -22.08 6.80 21.85
C PRO A 117 -21.97 8.24 22.40
N PRO A 118 -22.78 9.19 21.89
CA PRO A 118 -22.76 10.55 22.41
C PRO A 118 -22.89 10.46 23.91
N ALA A 119 -21.90 11.02 24.63
CA ALA A 119 -21.86 10.99 26.07
C ALA A 119 -23.22 11.45 26.56
N ARG A 120 -24.03 10.51 27.08
CA ARG A 120 -25.33 10.85 27.65
C ARG A 120 -24.99 11.71 28.85
N TYR A 121 -25.10 13.03 28.68
CA TYR A 121 -25.14 13.97 29.78
C TYR A 121 -26.23 13.47 30.72
N ARG A 122 -25.82 12.81 31.81
CA ARG A 122 -26.68 12.63 32.97
C ARG A 122 -26.97 14.05 33.44
N ARG A 123 -28.16 14.57 33.08
CA ARG A 123 -28.79 15.60 33.88
C ARG A 123 -28.95 15.00 35.27
N GLN A 124 -28.08 15.39 36.18
CA GLN A 124 -28.43 15.39 37.59
C GLN A 124 -29.28 16.64 37.84
N CYS A 125 -30.27 16.43 38.69
CA CYS A 125 -31.51 17.16 38.90
C CYS A 125 -31.37 18.68 39.08
#